data_AF-A0A8T1RUP2-F1
#
_entry.id   AF-A0A8T1RUP2-F1
#
_cell.length_a   1.000
_cell.length_b   1.000
_cell.length_c   1.000
_cell.angle_alpha   90.00
_cell.angle_beta   90.00
_cell.angle_gamma   90.00
#
_symmetry.space_group_name_H-M   'P 1'
#
loop_
_entity.id
_entity.type
_entity.pdbx_description
1 polymer ?
#
loop_
_entity_poly.entity_id
_entity_poly.type
_entity_poly.pdbx_seq_one_letter_code
_entity_poly.pdbx_strand_id
1 'polypeptide(L)'
;LVPFLGSDIMMQLDDVVSSTVRGPRVEEAMYRSIRWLDRCIAANSKPDQQNLFAIVQGGLDPALRTKCLEEMTQRDVPGFAIGGLSGGEAKDRFWRMVTLSTDRLPRGKPRYLMGVG
;
A
#
# COMPACT_ATOMS: atom_id res chain seq x y z
N LEU A 1 0.52 -0.87 19.17
CA LEU A 1 -0.85 -1.44 19.25
C LEU A 1 -0.93 -2.79 18.53
N VAL A 2 -0.71 -2.87 17.22
CA VAL A 2 -0.77 -4.17 16.49
C VAL A 2 0.22 -5.25 16.97
N PRO A 3 1.47 -4.93 17.37
CA PRO A 3 2.40 -5.96 17.86
C PRO A 3 1.94 -6.70 19.15
N PHE A 4 1.02 -6.09 19.90
CA PHE A 4 0.49 -6.66 21.14
C PHE A 4 -0.76 -7.50 20.92
N LEU A 5 -1.41 -7.40 19.75
CA LEU A 5 -2.57 -8.22 19.38
C LEU A 5 -2.16 -9.61 18.89
N GLY A 6 -0.88 -9.82 18.54
CA GLY A 6 -0.36 -11.12 18.11
C GLY A 6 -0.83 -11.56 16.72
N SER A 7 -1.16 -10.63 15.82
CA SER A 7 -1.55 -10.96 14.44
C SER A 7 -0.36 -11.47 13.62
N ASP A 8 -0.55 -12.54 12.85
CA ASP A 8 0.48 -13.11 11.97
C ASP A 8 0.81 -12.21 10.77
N ILE A 9 -0.17 -11.43 10.30
CA ILE A 9 -0.02 -10.43 9.24
C ILE A 9 -0.50 -9.07 9.78
N MET A 10 0.35 -8.07 9.66
CA MET A 10 0.08 -6.70 10.07
C MET A 10 0.05 -5.80 8.85
N MET A 11 -0.87 -4.85 8.82
CA MET A 11 -0.90 -3.82 7.80
C MET A 11 -0.18 -2.57 8.32
N GLN A 12 0.59 -1.89 7.46
CA GLN A 12 1.10 -0.57 7.84
C GLN A 12 -0.05 0.38 8.17
N LEU A 13 0.24 1.41 8.95
CA LEU A 13 -0.62 2.58 9.00
C LEU A 13 -0.37 3.44 7.76
N ASP A 14 -1.42 3.81 7.03
CA ASP A 14 -1.35 4.63 5.84
C ASP A 14 -2.33 5.82 5.90
N ASP A 15 -2.07 6.82 5.05
CA ASP A 15 -2.96 7.97 4.91
C ASP A 15 -3.88 7.76 3.71
N VAL A 16 -5.09 7.29 4.00
CA VAL A 16 -6.07 6.90 2.98
C VAL A 16 -6.83 8.11 2.47
N VAL A 17 -6.91 8.21 1.14
CA VAL A 17 -7.72 9.21 0.44
C VAL A 17 -8.69 8.48 -0.47
N SER A 18 -9.92 9.00 -0.57
CA SER A 18 -10.92 8.48 -1.51
C SER A 18 -10.38 8.47 -2.95
N SER A 19 -10.66 7.40 -3.70
CA SER A 19 -10.20 7.22 -5.08
C SER A 19 -10.76 8.27 -6.05
N THR A 20 -11.82 8.97 -5.68
CA THR A 20 -12.44 10.04 -6.48
C THR A 20 -11.80 11.42 -6.25
N VAL A 21 -11.03 11.61 -5.18
CA VAL A 21 -10.30 12.85 -4.90
C VAL A 21 -9.16 12.99 -5.90
N ARG A 22 -8.92 14.23 -6.35
CA ARG A 22 -7.85 14.58 -7.29
C ARG A 22 -6.99 15.71 -6.73
N GLY A 23 -5.79 15.85 -7.28
CA GLY A 23 -4.89 16.96 -6.97
C GLY A 23 -3.90 16.63 -5.83
N PRO A 24 -3.28 17.66 -5.23
CA PRO A 24 -2.09 17.52 -4.38
C PRO A 24 -2.32 16.68 -3.12
N ARG A 25 -3.57 16.54 -2.67
CA ARG A 25 -3.93 15.72 -1.51
C ARG A 25 -3.56 14.24 -1.67
N VAL A 26 -3.65 13.72 -2.90
CA VAL A 26 -3.32 12.31 -3.22
C VAL A 26 -1.81 12.09 -3.11
N GLU A 27 -1.03 13.03 -3.63
CA GLU A 27 0.43 13.00 -3.55
C GLU A 27 0.91 13.14 -2.10
N GLU A 28 0.33 14.06 -1.33
CA GLU A 28 0.63 14.23 0.09
C GLU A 28 0.39 12.93 0.88
N ALA A 29 -0.76 12.27 0.64
CA ALA A 29 -1.09 10.97 1.25
C ALA A 29 -0.09 9.88 0.89
N MET A 30 0.26 9.79 -0.40
CA MET A 30 1.19 8.80 -0.90
C MET A 30 2.57 8.96 -0.25
N TYR A 31 3.12 10.16 -0.21
CA TYR A 31 4.41 10.41 0.46
C TYR A 31 4.35 10.23 1.98
N ARG A 32 3.24 10.63 2.63
CA ARG A 32 3.03 10.38 4.06
C ARG A 32 2.98 8.89 4.37
N SER A 33 2.31 8.10 3.54
CA SER A 33 2.23 6.64 3.66
C SER A 33 3.60 5.97 3.51
N ILE A 34 4.45 6.44 2.57
CA ILE A 34 5.84 5.96 2.45
C ILE A 34 6.63 6.24 3.74
N ARG A 35 6.56 7.47 4.28
CA ARG A 35 7.24 7.80 5.55
C ARG A 35 6.69 6.99 6.73
N TRP A 36 5.40 6.67 6.72
CA TRP A 36 4.78 5.86 7.76
C TRP A 36 5.16 4.38 7.66
N LEU A 37 5.41 3.85 6.46
CA LEU A 37 5.99 2.52 6.28
C LEU A 37 7.29 2.37 7.07
N ASP A 38 8.22 3.30 6.89
CA ASP A 38 9.53 3.27 7.55
C ASP A 38 9.37 3.32 9.09
N ARG A 39 8.40 4.10 9.58
CA ARG A 39 8.05 4.15 11.01
C ARG A 39 7.41 2.84 11.49
N CYS A 40 6.56 2.21 10.69
CA CYS A 40 5.94 0.91 11.02
C CYS A 40 6.99 -0.20 11.06
N ILE A 41 7.96 -0.20 10.15
CA ILE A 41 9.10 -1.13 10.16
C ILE A 41 9.90 -0.94 11.45
N ALA A 42 10.28 0.30 11.78
CA ALA A 42 11.04 0.60 13.00
C ALA A 42 10.28 0.24 14.29
N ALA A 43 8.94 0.32 14.27
CA ALA A 43 8.09 -0.01 15.41
C ALA A 43 7.75 -1.51 15.52
N ASN A 44 8.05 -2.33 14.51
CA ASN A 44 7.78 -3.76 14.54
C ASN A 44 8.83 -4.47 15.41
N SER A 45 8.48 -4.76 16.66
CA SER A 45 9.38 -5.42 17.62
C SER A 45 9.44 -6.95 17.47
N LYS A 46 8.63 -7.56 16.59
CA LYS A 46 8.55 -9.02 16.40
C LYS A 46 8.54 -9.42 14.91
N PRO A 47 9.55 -9.01 14.11
CA PRO A 47 9.57 -9.27 12.66
C PRO A 47 9.57 -10.76 12.30
N ASP A 48 10.10 -11.62 13.17
CA ASP A 48 10.14 -13.08 12.94
C ASP A 48 8.80 -13.79 13.21
N GLN A 49 7.84 -13.11 13.83
CA GLN A 49 6.52 -13.66 14.17
C GLN A 49 5.38 -12.94 13.43
N GLN A 50 5.61 -11.69 13.00
CA GLN A 50 4.56 -10.85 12.43
C GLN A 50 5.01 -10.23 11.10
N ASN A 51 4.26 -10.55 10.05
CA ASN A 51 4.54 -10.15 8.69
C ASN A 51 3.93 -8.78 8.40
N LEU A 52 4.73 -7.72 8.38
CA LEU A 52 4.29 -6.37 8.05
C LEU A 52 4.10 -6.20 6.54
N PHE A 53 2.93 -5.78 6.10
CA PHE A 53 2.62 -5.50 4.70
C PHE A 53 2.59 -4.00 4.45
N ALA A 54 3.32 -3.56 3.42
CA ALA A 54 3.22 -2.21 2.90
C ALA A 54 1.92 -2.05 2.09
N ILE A 55 1.32 -0.86 2.08
CA ILE A 55 0.10 -0.55 1.32
C ILE A 55 0.42 0.50 0.27
N VAL A 56 0.37 0.10 -1.00
CA VAL A 56 0.61 0.97 -2.14
C VAL A 56 -0.55 1.95 -2.31
N GLN A 57 -0.23 3.23 -2.24
CA GLN A 57 -1.13 4.36 -2.45
C GLN A 57 -0.87 5.05 -3.81
N GLY A 58 -1.45 6.24 -4.02
CA GLY A 58 -1.34 7.01 -5.27
C GLY A 58 -2.67 7.14 -6.03
N GLY A 59 -3.77 6.61 -5.48
CA GLY A 59 -5.11 6.74 -6.06
C GLY A 59 -5.20 6.20 -7.48
N LEU A 60 -5.83 6.97 -8.37
CA LEU A 60 -6.01 6.66 -9.79
C LEU A 60 -4.96 7.33 -10.69
N ASP A 61 -3.89 7.87 -10.12
CA ASP A 61 -2.78 8.48 -10.85
C ASP A 61 -1.68 7.44 -11.10
N PRO A 62 -1.42 7.05 -12.37
CA PRO A 62 -0.40 6.04 -12.68
C PRO A 62 1.02 6.47 -12.28
N ALA A 63 1.34 7.77 -12.34
CA ALA A 63 2.67 8.27 -12.01
C ALA A 63 2.91 8.21 -10.49
N LEU A 64 1.94 8.69 -9.69
CA LEU A 64 2.04 8.62 -8.23
C LEU A 64 2.05 7.18 -7.73
N ARG A 65 1.23 6.30 -8.32
CA ARG A 65 1.21 4.87 -7.96
C ARG A 65 2.51 4.17 -8.34
N THR A 66 3.08 4.48 -9.51
CA THR A 66 4.40 3.97 -9.92
C THR A 66 5.50 4.44 -8.97
N LYS A 67 5.51 5.72 -8.61
CA LYS A 67 6.46 6.27 -7.63
C LYS A 67 6.34 5.58 -6.27
N CYS A 68 5.10 5.37 -5.80
CA CYS A 68 4.86 4.66 -4.55
C CYS A 68 5.39 3.22 -4.58
N LEU A 69 5.19 2.50 -5.70
CA LEU A 69 5.72 1.16 -5.90
C LEU A 69 7.26 1.16 -5.87
N GLU A 70 7.90 2.06 -6.61
CA GLU A 70 9.37 2.16 -6.67
C GLU A 70 9.98 2.48 -5.31
N GLU A 71 9.34 3.32 -4.50
CA GLU A 71 9.82 3.64 -3.16
C GLU A 71 9.58 2.48 -2.18
N MET A 72 8.36 1.95 -2.12
CA MET A 72 8.01 0.90 -1.15
C MET A 72 8.75 -0.41 -1.42
N THR A 73 9.04 -0.74 -2.68
CA THR A 73 9.75 -1.98 -3.03
C THR A 73 11.24 -1.97 -2.67
N GLN A 74 11.80 -0.81 -2.32
CA GLN A 74 13.15 -0.73 -1.73
C GLN A 74 13.20 -1.29 -0.29
N ARG A 75 12.04 -1.43 0.38
CA ARG A 75 11.95 -1.97 1.73
C ARG A 75 11.69 -3.48 1.67
N ASP A 76 12.46 -4.24 2.43
CA ASP A 76 12.31 -5.70 2.47
C ASP A 76 11.18 -6.11 3.43
N VAL A 77 9.92 -5.86 3.01
CA VAL A 77 8.72 -6.30 3.74
C VAL A 77 8.21 -7.65 3.21
N PRO A 78 7.61 -8.51 4.06
CA PRO A 78 7.10 -9.81 3.63
C PRO A 78 6.01 -9.78 2.55
N GLY A 79 5.26 -8.69 2.42
CA GLY A 79 4.19 -8.58 1.42
C GLY A 79 3.76 -7.15 1.12
N PHE A 80 2.97 -7.03 0.06
CA PHE A 80 2.46 -5.75 -0.42
C PHE A 80 0.96 -5.82 -0.65
N ALA A 81 0.27 -4.75 -0.27
CA ALA A 81 -1.13 -4.55 -0.52
C ALA A 81 -1.37 -3.42 -1.52
N ILE A 82 -2.48 -3.50 -2.24
CA ILE A 82 -2.94 -2.50 -3.19
C ILE A 82 -4.13 -1.79 -2.52
N GLY A 83 -3.88 -0.57 -2.04
CA GLY A 83 -4.86 0.25 -1.34
C GLY A 83 -5.38 1.42 -2.18
N GLY A 84 -6.36 2.13 -1.61
CA GLY A 84 -6.95 3.34 -2.21
C GLY A 84 -7.75 3.08 -3.50
N LEU A 85 -8.28 1.86 -3.65
CA LEU A 85 -9.15 1.43 -4.74
C LEU A 85 -10.49 0.93 -4.15
N SER A 86 -11.47 0.64 -5.00
CA SER A 86 -12.83 0.24 -4.64
C SER A 86 -13.62 1.34 -3.90
N GLY A 87 -13.31 2.61 -4.19
CA GLY A 87 -13.88 3.80 -3.54
C GLY A 87 -14.95 4.53 -4.37
N GLY A 88 -15.47 3.89 -5.41
CA GLY A 88 -16.47 4.47 -6.34
C GLY A 88 -15.91 4.89 -7.69
N GLU A 89 -14.67 4.55 -8.01
CA GLU A 89 -14.10 4.76 -9.33
C GLU A 89 -14.71 3.85 -10.40
N ALA A 90 -14.58 4.27 -11.66
CA ALA A 90 -14.95 3.44 -12.81
C ALA A 90 -14.05 2.18 -12.89
N LYS A 91 -14.67 1.05 -13.26
CA LYS A 91 -14.03 -0.28 -13.26
C LYS A 91 -12.81 -0.35 -14.19
N ASP A 92 -12.82 0.35 -15.31
CA ASP A 92 -11.67 0.45 -16.23
C ASP A 92 -10.45 1.08 -15.56
N ARG A 93 -10.65 2.16 -14.80
CA ARG A 93 -9.58 2.85 -14.06
C ARG A 93 -9.08 1.98 -12.91
N PHE A 94 -9.98 1.30 -12.20
CA PHE A 94 -9.64 0.32 -11.19
C PHE A 94 -8.72 -0.78 -11.75
N TRP A 95 -9.12 -1.45 -12.84
CA TRP A 95 -8.34 -2.53 -13.44
C TRP A 95 -6.98 -2.07 -13.93
N ARG A 96 -6.90 -0.86 -14.49
CA ARG A 96 -5.62 -0.26 -14.91
C ARG A 96 -4.67 -0.09 -13.73
N MET A 97 -5.15 0.34 -12.57
CA MET A 97 -4.31 0.54 -11.37
C MET A 97 -3.90 -0.79 -10.73
N VAL A 98 -4.80 -1.79 -10.72
CA VAL A 98 -4.48 -3.16 -10.28
C VAL A 98 -3.40 -3.77 -11.17
N THR A 99 -3.55 -3.69 -12.49
CA THR A 99 -2.56 -4.20 -13.46
C THR A 99 -1.21 -3.52 -13.28
N LEU A 100 -1.19 -2.18 -13.23
CA LEU A 100 0.03 -1.40 -13.00
C LEU A 100 0.78 -1.83 -11.74
N SER A 101 0.04 -2.06 -10.64
CA SER A 101 0.61 -2.46 -9.36
C SER A 101 1.15 -3.88 -9.40
N THR A 102 0.35 -4.82 -9.91
CA THR A 102 0.74 -6.23 -9.95
C THR A 102 1.90 -6.50 -10.90
N ASP A 103 2.09 -5.73 -11.97
CA ASP A 103 3.25 -5.87 -12.85
C ASP A 103 4.57 -5.45 -12.20
N ARG A 104 4.52 -4.49 -11.27
CA ARG A 104 5.72 -3.90 -10.62
C ARG A 104 6.03 -4.49 -9.25
N LEU A 105 5.04 -5.08 -8.59
CA LEU A 105 5.28 -5.73 -7.29
C LEU A 105 6.13 -7.00 -7.44
N PRO A 106 7.02 -7.31 -6.48
CA PRO A 106 7.83 -8.53 -6.53
C PRO A 106 6.99 -9.79 -6.71
N ARG A 107 7.39 -10.67 -7.64
CA ARG A 107 6.64 -11.91 -7.94
C ARG A 107 6.70 -12.94 -6.81
N GLY A 108 7.79 -12.94 -6.03
CA GLY A 108 7.99 -13.86 -4.91
C GLY A 108 7.30 -13.43 -3.61
N LYS A 109 6.53 -12.34 -3.60
CA LYS A 109 5.86 -11.82 -2.41
C LYS A 109 4.34 -11.75 -2.62
N PRO A 110 3.52 -11.97 -1.57
CA PRO A 110 2.07 -11.86 -1.67
C PRO A 110 1.62 -10.47 -2.10
N ARG A 111 0.49 -10.43 -2.83
CA ARG A 111 -0.15 -9.22 -3.35
C ARG A 111 -1.59 -9.18 -2.87
N TYR A 112 -1.88 -8.33 -1.89
CA TYR A 112 -3.19 -8.23 -1.27
C TYR A 112 -4.00 -7.06 -1.84
N LEU A 113 -5.02 -7.34 -2.65
CA LEU A 113 -5.96 -6.32 -3.11
C LEU A 113 -7.05 -6.08 -2.06
N MET A 114 -7.03 -4.90 -1.42
CA MET A 114 -7.89 -4.61 -0.27
C MET A 114 -9.28 -4.15 -0.70
N GLY A 115 -10.33 -4.64 -0.04
CA GLY A 115 -11.70 -4.11 -0.18
C GLY A 115 -12.41 -4.44 -1.48
N VAL A 116 -12.07 -5.57 -2.11
CA VAL A 116 -12.66 -6.02 -3.38
C VAL A 116 -13.36 -7.36 -3.17
N GLY A 117 -14.61 -7.44 -3.62
CA GLY A 117 -15.51 -8.61 -3.56
C GLY A 117 -16.75 -8.38 -4.40
#